data_AF-A0A9E4VZU3-F1
#
_entry.id   AF-A0A9E4VZU3-F1
#
_cell.length_a   1.000
_cell.length_b   1.000
_cell.length_c   1.000
_cell.angle_alpha   90.00
_cell.angle_beta   90.00
_cell.angle_gamma   90.00
#
_symmetry.space_group_name_H-M   'P 1'
#
loop_
_entity.id
_entity.type
_entity.pdbx_description
1 polymer ?
#
loop_
_entity_poly.entity_id
_entity_poly.type
_entity_poly.pdbx_seq_one_letter_code
_entity_poly.pdbx_strand_id
1 'polypeptide(L)'
;MDNPPDGNWHYELITPDLLQAENIDRVLYEGQTAYQHVRIHDAACFGRTLVLDDKTQSTEVDEFVYHEALVQPCMIAHPGPRAVFVAGGGEGATIREVLRHRSV
;
A
#
# COMPACT_ATOMS: atom_id res chain seq x y z
N MET A 1 -8.90 -4.68 -29.06
CA MET A 1 -8.63 -3.99 -27.79
C MET A 1 -7.80 -2.79 -28.16
N ASP A 2 -8.19 -1.61 -27.69
CA ASP A 2 -7.38 -0.42 -27.90
C ASP A 2 -6.05 -0.59 -27.16
N ASN A 3 -4.94 -0.22 -27.79
CA ASN A 3 -3.68 -0.17 -27.08
C ASN A 3 -3.81 0.85 -25.94
N PRO A 4 -3.14 0.63 -24.79
CA PRO A 4 -3.05 1.66 -23.78
C PRO A 4 -2.47 2.93 -24.42
N PRO A 5 -3.00 4.12 -24.09
CA PRO A 5 -2.45 5.37 -24.62
C PRO A 5 -0.98 5.52 -24.20
N ASP A 6 -0.23 6.30 -24.98
CA ASP A 6 1.16 6.63 -24.67
C ASP A 6 1.26 7.20 -23.24
N GLY A 7 2.24 6.72 -22.49
CA GLY A 7 2.43 7.16 -21.11
C GLY A 7 3.45 6.32 -20.36
N ASN A 8 3.70 6.72 -19.11
CA ASN A 8 4.46 5.92 -18.17
C ASN A 8 3.48 5.03 -17.41
N TRP A 9 3.63 3.71 -17.52
CA TRP A 9 2.67 2.76 -16.97
C TRP A 9 3.32 1.89 -15.90
N HIS A 10 2.66 1.78 -14.74
CA HIS A 10 2.92 0.74 -13.75
C HIS A 10 2.12 -0.51 -14.14
N TYR A 11 2.80 -1.65 -14.28
CA TYR A 11 2.18 -2.93 -14.59
C TYR A 11 2.38 -3.90 -13.44
N GLU A 12 1.31 -4.49 -12.95
CA GLU A 12 1.35 -5.41 -11.84
C GLU A 12 0.61 -6.71 -12.18
N LEU A 13 1.36 -7.82 -12.22
CA LEU A 13 0.78 -9.15 -12.37
C LEU A 13 0.20 -9.61 -11.02
N ILE A 14 -1.12 -9.51 -10.84
CA ILE A 14 -1.79 -9.87 -9.58
C ILE A 14 -1.89 -11.39 -9.44
N THR A 15 -2.29 -12.07 -10.51
CA THR A 15 -2.30 -13.54 -10.63
C THR A 15 -1.79 -13.92 -12.02
N PRO A 16 -1.54 -15.21 -12.33
CA PRO A 16 -1.13 -15.62 -13.67
C PRO A 16 -2.08 -15.17 -14.79
N ASP A 17 -3.35 -14.94 -14.45
CA ASP A 17 -4.42 -14.60 -15.40
C ASP A 17 -4.97 -13.17 -15.19
N LEU A 18 -4.39 -12.38 -14.27
CA LEU A 18 -4.84 -11.02 -13.95
C LEU A 18 -3.65 -10.04 -13.91
N LEU A 19 -3.67 -9.08 -14.82
CA LEU A 19 -2.77 -7.93 -14.85
C LEU A 19 -3.56 -6.66 -14.50
N GLN A 20 -3.01 -5.84 -13.63
CA GLN A 20 -3.47 -4.47 -13.40
C GLN A 20 -2.43 -3.50 -13.98
N ALA A 21 -2.91 -2.41 -14.61
CA ALA A 21 -2.04 -1.38 -15.15
C ALA A 21 -2.60 0.01 -14.88
N GLU A 22 -1.73 0.95 -14.53
CA GLU A 22 -2.10 2.33 -14.23
C GLU A 22 -1.08 3.32 -14.78
N ASN A 23 -1.54 4.49 -15.22
CA ASN A 23 -0.66 5.56 -15.65
C ASN A 23 -0.03 6.28 -14.45
N ILE A 24 1.27 6.53 -14.53
CA ILE A 24 2.08 7.22 -13.54
C ILE A 24 2.24 8.67 -13.96
N ASP A 25 1.74 9.59 -13.15
CA ASP A 25 1.88 11.04 -13.38
C ASP A 25 3.32 11.50 -13.12
N ARG A 26 3.91 11.04 -12.01
CA ARG A 26 5.31 11.33 -11.66
C ARG A 26 5.89 10.32 -10.68
N VAL A 27 7.19 10.07 -10.81
CA VAL A 27 7.97 9.31 -9.83
C VAL A 27 8.59 10.29 -8.83
N LEU A 28 8.38 10.04 -7.54
CA LEU A 28 8.89 10.87 -6.44
C LEU A 28 10.19 10.32 -5.88
N TYR A 29 10.31 9.00 -5.85
CA TYR A 29 11.48 8.29 -5.39
C TYR A 29 11.55 6.93 -6.08
N GLU A 30 12.76 6.51 -6.42
CA GLU A 30 13.04 5.18 -6.93
C GLU A 30 14.45 4.77 -6.52
N GLY A 31 14.62 3.54 -6.03
CA GLY A 31 15.92 3.07 -5.61
C GLY A 31 15.94 1.59 -5.23
N GLN A 32 17.11 0.98 -5.41
CA GLN A 32 17.38 -0.37 -4.95
C GLN A 32 17.93 -0.34 -3.52
N THR A 33 17.29 -1.06 -2.60
CA THR A 33 17.82 -1.30 -1.26
C THR A 33 18.58 -2.63 -1.20
N ALA A 34 19.16 -2.95 -0.04
CA ALA A 34 19.74 -4.27 0.21
C ALA A 34 18.70 -5.42 0.16
N TYR A 35 17.40 -5.11 0.18
CA TYR A 35 16.33 -6.10 0.31
C TYR A 35 15.42 -6.16 -0.91
N GLN A 36 15.11 -5.00 -1.50
CA GLN A 36 14.07 -4.86 -2.53
C GLN A 36 14.20 -3.56 -3.31
N HIS A 37 13.63 -3.53 -4.49
CA HIS A 37 13.41 -2.33 -5.28
C HIS A 37 12.24 -1.53 -4.69
N VAL A 38 12.43 -0.23 -4.49
CA VAL A 38 11.43 0.67 -3.89
C VAL A 38 11.10 1.77 -4.88
N ARG A 39 9.81 2.01 -5.13
CA ARG A 39 9.32 3.16 -5.89
C ARG A 39 8.17 3.83 -5.15
N ILE A 40 8.21 5.16 -5.09
CA ILE A 40 7.09 5.99 -4.66
C ILE A 40 6.72 6.88 -5.84
N HIS A 41 5.47 6.82 -6.28
CA HIS A 41 4.99 7.60 -7.42
C HIS A 41 3.58 8.10 -7.16
N ASP A 42 3.16 9.14 -7.88
CA ASP A 42 1.75 9.55 -7.93
C ASP A 42 1.14 8.96 -9.20
N ALA A 43 -0.01 8.29 -9.06
CA ALA A 43 -0.73 7.59 -10.12
C ALA A 43 -2.13 8.17 -10.35
N ALA A 44 -2.63 8.05 -11.57
CA ALA A 44 -3.80 8.79 -12.04
C ALA A 44 -5.12 8.42 -11.33
N CYS A 45 -5.27 7.18 -10.86
CA CYS A 45 -6.48 6.66 -10.22
C CYS A 45 -6.33 6.55 -8.70
N PHE A 46 -5.15 6.16 -8.22
CA PHE A 46 -4.93 5.79 -6.81
C PHE A 46 -4.06 6.76 -6.00
N GLY A 47 -3.63 7.87 -6.60
CA GLY A 47 -2.87 8.91 -5.92
C GLY A 47 -1.45 8.45 -5.59
N ARG A 48 -0.93 8.83 -4.42
CA ARG A 48 0.41 8.40 -4.01
C ARG A 48 0.47 6.91 -3.71
N THR A 49 1.35 6.20 -4.40
CA THR A 49 1.49 4.74 -4.32
C THR A 49 2.90 4.34 -3.88
N LEU A 50 2.98 3.44 -2.90
CA LEU A 50 4.20 2.72 -2.51
C LEU A 50 4.26 1.39 -3.26
N VAL A 51 5.36 1.16 -3.98
CA VAL A 51 5.63 -0.07 -4.72
C VAL A 51 6.94 -0.69 -4.24
N LEU A 52 6.91 -2.00 -4.00
CA LEU A 52 8.07 -2.82 -3.63
C LEU A 52 8.17 -4.00 -4.59
N ASP A 53 9.33 -4.18 -5.24
CA ASP A 53 9.55 -5.24 -6.25
C ASP A 53 8.40 -5.34 -7.28
N ASP A 54 8.01 -4.19 -7.82
CA ASP A 54 6.91 -4.01 -8.77
C ASP A 54 5.51 -4.42 -8.25
N LYS A 55 5.37 -4.64 -6.93
CA LYS A 55 4.09 -4.89 -6.25
C LYS A 55 3.58 -3.69 -5.50
N THR A 56 2.33 -3.33 -5.76
CA THR A 56 1.66 -2.25 -5.03
C THR A 56 1.48 -2.68 -3.57
N GLN A 57 2.00 -1.89 -2.63
CA GLN A 57 1.87 -2.16 -1.20
C GLN A 57 0.73 -1.35 -0.59
N SER A 58 0.59 -0.09 -1.00
CA SER A 58 -0.41 0.83 -0.48
C SER A 58 -0.62 1.99 -1.44
N THR A 59 -1.85 2.48 -1.50
CA THR A 59 -2.20 3.69 -2.27
C THR A 59 -2.94 4.68 -1.38
N GLU A 60 -2.80 5.97 -1.66
CA GLU A 60 -3.43 7.06 -0.89
C GLU A 60 -4.95 6.94 -0.85
N VAL A 61 -5.57 6.48 -1.94
CA VAL A 61 -7.03 6.48 -2.09
C VAL A 61 -7.69 5.34 -1.32
N ASP A 62 -7.06 4.16 -1.23
CA ASP A 62 -7.74 2.94 -0.76
C ASP A 62 -7.09 2.22 0.42
N GLU A 63 -5.92 2.66 0.91
CA GLU A 63 -5.19 1.95 1.97
C GLU A 63 -6.02 1.71 3.23
N PHE A 64 -6.97 2.61 3.53
CA PHE A 64 -7.84 2.49 4.70
C PHE A 64 -8.65 1.18 4.68
N VAL A 65 -9.04 0.68 3.49
CA VAL A 65 -9.80 -0.55 3.34
C VAL A 65 -9.03 -1.74 3.91
N TYR A 66 -7.74 -1.84 3.57
CA TYR A 66 -6.87 -2.89 4.06
C TYR A 66 -6.52 -2.69 5.54
N HIS A 67 -6.08 -1.49 5.92
CA HIS A 67 -5.56 -1.24 7.26
C HIS A 67 -6.63 -1.29 8.35
N GLU A 68 -7.82 -0.72 8.10
CA GLU A 68 -8.91 -0.80 9.07
C GLU A 68 -9.41 -2.24 9.21
N ALA A 69 -9.57 -2.97 8.10
CA ALA A 69 -10.01 -4.37 8.13
C ALA A 69 -9.00 -5.30 8.81
N LEU A 70 -7.70 -5.03 8.65
CA LEU A 70 -6.64 -5.79 9.30
C LEU A 70 -6.57 -5.54 10.81
N VAL A 71 -6.73 -4.28 11.24
CA VAL A 71 -6.45 -3.87 12.62
C VAL A 71 -7.70 -3.87 13.50
N GLN A 72 -8.80 -3.27 13.04
CA GLN A 72 -9.94 -2.96 13.91
C GLN A 72 -10.62 -4.20 14.50
N PRO A 73 -10.81 -5.34 13.79
CA PRO A 73 -11.43 -6.52 14.38
C PRO A 73 -10.70 -7.04 15.62
N CYS A 74 -9.36 -7.12 15.58
CA CYS A 74 -8.56 -7.58 16.71
C CYS A 74 -8.58 -6.57 17.87
N MET A 75 -8.46 -5.28 17.56
CA MET A 75 -8.40 -4.22 18.57
C MET A 75 -9.74 -4.04 19.33
N ILE A 76 -10.86 -4.17 18.63
CA ILE A 76 -12.21 -4.06 19.24
C ILE A 76 -12.57 -5.32 20.05
N ALA A 77 -12.12 -6.50 19.62
CA ALA A 77 -12.41 -7.75 20.31
C ALA A 77 -11.61 -7.92 21.61
N HIS A 78 -10.42 -7.32 21.71
CA HIS A 78 -9.61 -7.39 22.92
C HIS A 78 -10.10 -6.37 23.96
N PRO A 79 -10.39 -6.75 25.23
CA PRO A 79 -11.03 -5.87 26.22
C PRO A 79 -10.14 -4.72 26.76
N GLY A 80 -8.95 -4.52 26.20
CA GLY A 80 -7.95 -3.57 26.73
C GLY A 80 -6.54 -3.84 26.20
N PRO A 81 -6.31 -3.75 24.88
CA PRO A 81 -4.98 -3.94 24.31
C PRO A 81 -4.06 -2.82 24.81
N ARG A 82 -2.86 -3.19 25.32
CA ARG A 82 -1.84 -2.26 25.85
C ARG A 82 -0.48 -2.39 25.18
N ALA A 83 -0.27 -3.49 24.47
CA ALA A 83 0.96 -3.77 23.75
C ALA A 83 0.58 -4.52 22.47
N VAL A 84 1.00 -4.00 21.33
CA VAL A 84 0.68 -4.53 20.01
C VAL A 84 1.98 -4.67 19.23
N PHE A 85 2.22 -5.86 18.68
CA PHE A 85 3.34 -6.11 17.80
C PHE A 85 2.87 -6.01 16.35
N VAL A 86 3.51 -5.15 15.57
CA VAL A 86 3.27 -5.01 14.13
C VAL A 86 4.51 -5.51 13.40
N ALA A 87 4.36 -6.56 12.59
CA ALA A 87 5.41 -7.06 11.71
C ALA A 87 5.21 -6.48 10.30
N GLY A 88 6.13 -5.62 9.86
CA GLY A 88 5.98 -4.85 8.63
C GLY A 88 5.43 -3.45 8.88
N GLY A 89 4.60 -2.93 7.98
CA GLY A 89 4.01 -1.59 8.08
C GLY A 89 4.81 -0.51 7.38
N GLY A 90 5.18 -0.74 6.11
CA GLY A 90 6.05 0.12 5.31
C GLY A 90 5.68 1.60 5.33
N GLU A 91 4.41 1.94 5.09
CA GLU A 91 3.92 3.33 5.16
C GLU A 91 3.38 3.77 6.53
N GLY A 92 3.39 2.88 7.53
CA GLY A 92 2.94 3.20 8.91
C GLY A 92 1.43 3.24 9.12
N ALA A 93 0.60 2.97 8.11
CA ALA A 93 -0.86 2.99 8.23
C ALA A 93 -1.41 1.97 9.23
N THR A 94 -0.82 0.76 9.32
CA THR A 94 -1.16 -0.22 10.36
C THR A 94 -1.00 0.38 11.77
N ILE A 95 0.12 1.06 12.03
CA ILE A 95 0.40 1.66 13.35
C ILE A 95 -0.55 2.84 13.60
N ARG A 96 -0.87 3.63 12.58
CA ARG A 96 -1.89 4.70 12.68
C ARG A 96 -3.21 4.14 13.19
N GLU A 97 -3.68 3.02 12.64
CA GLU A 97 -4.94 2.39 13.05
C GLU A 97 -4.89 1.80 14.46
N VAL A 98 -3.75 1.19 14.85
CA VAL A 98 -3.54 0.70 16.23
C VAL A 98 -3.60 1.86 17.24
N LEU A 99 -2.92 2.96 16.94
CA LEU A 99 -2.84 4.14 17.82
C LEU A 99 -4.14 4.94 17.92
N ARG A 100 -5.19 4.60 17.16
CA ARG A 100 -6.55 5.14 17.41
C ARG A 100 -7.15 4.61 18.71
N HIS A 101 -6.65 3.49 19.23
CA HIS A 101 -7.08 2.89 20.49
C HIS A 101 -6.24 3.43 21.65
N ARG A 102 -6.81 4.36 22.43
CA ARG A 102 -6.13 5.05 23.55
C ARG A 102 -5.60 4.13 24.66
N SER A 103 -5.98 2.87 24.66
CA SER A 103 -5.49 1.89 25.64
C SER A 103 -4.07 1.41 25.34
N VAL A 104 -3.62 1.58 24.10
CA VAL A 104 -2.25 1.29 23.64
C VAL A 104 -1.32 2.44 23.98
#